data_AF-A0AAC8VF63-F1
#
_entry.id   AF-A0AAC8VF63-F1
#
_cell.length_a   1.000
_cell.length_b   1.000
_cell.length_c   1.000
_cell.angle_alpha   90.00
_cell.angle_beta   90.00
_cell.angle_gamma   90.00
#
_symmetry.space_group_name_H-M   'P 1'
#
loop_
_entity.id
_entity.type
_entity.pdbx_description
1 polymer ?
#
loop_
_entity_poly.entity_id
_entity_poly.type
_entity_poly.pdbx_seq_one_letter_code
_entity_poly.pdbx_strand_id
1 'polypeptide(L)'
;MRIITKPTTAKCNIQAYIRYLLSEPVRTSCTGLSDILLNISHDSVNRFLLRENYRPEDLWTEVSEKIDLNNGVLSVDDMVQDLRIDRHVRMRMFIT
;
A
#
# COMPACT_ATOMS: atom_id res chain seq x y z
N MET A 1 11.55 10.99 -0.93
CA MET A 1 10.18 11.32 -1.37
C MET A 1 10.02 10.96 -2.83
N ARG A 2 9.00 10.17 -3.20
CA ARG A 2 8.75 9.71 -4.56
C ARG A 2 8.46 10.88 -5.51
N ILE A 3 9.00 10.82 -6.73
CA ILE A 3 8.66 11.75 -7.81
C ILE A 3 7.40 11.22 -8.52
N ILE A 4 6.35 12.05 -8.59
CA ILE A 4 5.10 11.72 -9.28
C ILE A 4 5.31 11.96 -10.78
N THR A 5 5.08 10.94 -11.60
CA THR A 5 5.31 11.04 -13.06
C THR A 5 4.04 11.39 -13.83
N LYS A 6 2.87 11.13 -13.24
CA LYS A 6 1.56 11.42 -13.85
C LYS A 6 0.67 12.28 -12.94
N PRO A 7 -0.01 13.29 -13.48
CA PRO A 7 -0.89 14.16 -12.70
C PRO A 7 -2.05 13.37 -12.07
N THR A 8 -2.51 13.83 -10.90
CA THR A 8 -3.51 13.08 -10.14
C THR A 8 -4.94 13.36 -10.60
N THR A 9 -5.56 12.35 -11.22
CA THR A 9 -6.99 12.34 -11.57
C THR A 9 -7.85 11.60 -10.54
N ALA A 10 -7.24 10.90 -9.59
CA ALA A 10 -7.94 10.21 -8.51
C ALA A 10 -7.98 11.09 -7.25
N LYS A 11 -9.08 11.02 -6.51
CA LYS A 11 -9.21 11.62 -5.16
C LYS A 11 -8.41 10.85 -4.09
N CYS A 12 -7.95 9.64 -4.42
CA CYS A 12 -7.10 8.81 -3.56
C CYS A 12 -5.62 9.23 -3.70
N ASN A 13 -4.91 9.28 -2.57
CA ASN A 13 -3.47 9.56 -2.51
C ASN A 13 -2.71 8.42 -1.81
N ILE A 14 -1.38 8.42 -1.95
CA ILE A 14 -0.53 7.35 -1.43
C ILE A 14 -0.54 7.25 0.09
N GLN A 15 -0.63 8.38 0.81
CA GLN A 15 -0.70 8.35 2.27
C GLN A 15 -2.01 7.72 2.78
N ALA A 16 -3.14 8.03 2.15
CA ALA A 16 -4.42 7.41 2.47
C ALA A 16 -4.38 5.89 2.22
N TYR A 17 -3.76 5.48 1.10
CA TYR A 17 -3.57 4.07 0.79
C TYR A 17 -2.68 3.36 1.83
N ILE A 18 -1.54 3.95 2.19
CA ILE A 18 -0.62 3.38 3.19
C ILE A 18 -1.29 3.28 4.56
N ARG A 19 -2.00 4.33 4.99
CA ARG A 19 -2.75 4.31 6.25
C ARG A 19 -3.82 3.22 6.27
N TYR A 20 -4.51 3.02 5.14
CA TYR A 20 -5.46 1.92 5.01
C TYR A 20 -4.78 0.55 5.14
N LEU A 21 -3.65 0.34 4.47
CA LEU A 21 -2.87 -0.90 4.59
C LEU A 21 -2.44 -1.17 6.05
N LEU A 22 -2.07 -0.13 6.79
CA LEU A 22 -1.72 -0.25 8.21
C LEU A 22 -2.94 -0.54 9.10
N SER A 23 -4.12 0.00 8.76
CA SER A 23 -5.34 -0.24 9.52
C SER A 23 -5.97 -1.61 9.26
N GLU A 24 -5.82 -2.16 8.06
CA GLU A 24 -6.45 -3.41 7.63
C GLU A 24 -5.41 -4.30 6.89
N PRO A 25 -4.42 -4.86 7.61
CA PRO A 25 -3.32 -5.61 6.99
C PRO A 25 -3.73 -7.00 6.46
N VAL A 26 -4.88 -7.52 6.90
CA VAL A 26 -5.30 -8.90 6.60
C VAL A 26 -6.21 -8.94 5.37
N ARG A 27 -7.16 -8.01 5.25
CA ARG A 27 -8.17 -8.02 4.17
C ARG A 27 -8.20 -6.71 3.37
N THR A 28 -7.07 -6.38 2.75
CA THR A 28 -6.98 -5.23 1.85
C THR A 28 -7.75 -5.50 0.54
N SER A 29 -8.85 -4.80 0.31
CA SER A 29 -9.51 -4.73 -1.00
C SER A 29 -9.69 -3.28 -1.46
N CYS A 30 -9.76 -3.09 -2.78
CA CYS A 30 -10.08 -1.79 -3.36
C CYS A 30 -11.49 -1.30 -2.97
N THR A 31 -12.42 -2.23 -2.68
CA THR A 31 -13.76 -1.90 -2.17
C THR A 31 -13.70 -1.40 -0.73
N GLY A 32 -12.94 -2.06 0.14
CA GLY A 32 -12.79 -1.62 1.53
C GLY A 32 -12.17 -0.22 1.64
N LEU A 33 -11.20 0.09 0.78
CA LEU A 33 -10.65 1.45 0.70
C LEU A 33 -11.68 2.47 0.20
N SER A 34 -12.49 2.07 -0.78
CA SER A 34 -13.58 2.89 -1.32
C SER A 34 -14.59 3.25 -0.23
N ASP A 35 -14.95 2.27 0.59
CA ASP A 35 -15.92 2.42 1.69
C ASP A 35 -15.38 3.35 2.78
N ILE A 36 -14.10 3.21 3.15
CA ILE A 36 -13.46 4.06 4.18
C ILE A 36 -13.32 5.51 3.71
N LEU A 37 -13.02 5.72 2.43
CA LEU A 37 -12.83 7.06 1.89
C LEU A 37 -14.16 7.75 1.50
N LEU A 38 -15.31 7.09 1.70
CA LEU A 38 -16.73 7.52 1.60
C LEU A 38 -17.16 8.31 0.34
N ASN A 39 -16.24 8.71 -0.54
CA ASN A 39 -16.43 9.69 -1.61
C ASN A 39 -15.63 9.36 -2.88
N ILE A 40 -15.12 8.13 -2.95
CA ILE A 40 -14.40 7.60 -4.12
C ILE A 40 -15.05 6.30 -4.54
N SER A 41 -15.04 6.01 -5.84
CA SER A 41 -15.42 4.71 -6.35
C SER A 41 -14.24 3.74 -6.32
N HIS A 42 -14.54 2.45 -6.25
CA HIS A 42 -13.57 1.37 -6.44
C HIS A 42 -12.74 1.57 -7.71
N ASP A 43 -13.34 2.05 -8.81
CA ASP A 43 -12.64 2.31 -10.06
C ASP A 43 -11.66 3.48 -9.99
N SER A 44 -11.90 4.44 -9.09
CA SER A 44 -10.95 5.51 -8.80
C SER A 44 -9.73 4.97 -8.05
N VAL A 45 -9.95 4.05 -7.10
CA VAL A 45 -8.88 3.32 -6.40
C VAL A 45 -8.08 2.47 -7.39
N ASN A 46 -8.76 1.73 -8.26
CA ASN A 46 -8.10 0.87 -9.24
C ASN A 46 -7.26 1.70 -10.22
N ARG A 47 -7.80 2.82 -10.73
CA ARG A 47 -7.03 3.76 -11.56
C ARG A 47 -5.87 4.39 -10.80
N PHE A 48 -6.02 4.68 -9.51
CA PHE A 48 -4.92 5.15 -8.67
C PHE A 48 -3.80 4.10 -8.62
N LEU A 49 -4.10 2.83 -8.30
CA LEU A 49 -3.11 1.75 -8.22
C LEU A 49 -2.42 1.45 -9.56
N LEU A 50 -3.18 1.54 -10.66
CA LEU A 50 -2.68 1.35 -12.03
C LEU A 50 -1.88 2.53 -12.59
N ARG A 51 -2.04 3.73 -12.01
CA ARG A 51 -1.43 4.95 -12.54
C ARG A 51 0.09 4.86 -12.51
N GLU A 52 0.60 4.26 -11.46
CA GLU A 52 1.99 4.34 -11.06
C GLU A 52 2.49 2.97 -10.58
N ASN A 53 3.78 2.72 -10.73
CA ASN A 53 4.39 1.55 -10.13
C ASN A 53 4.63 1.84 -8.63
N TYR A 54 3.71 1.43 -7.76
CA TYR A 54 3.89 1.48 -6.31
C TYR A 54 4.77 0.31 -5.91
N ARG A 55 5.91 0.56 -5.26
CA ARG A 55 6.87 -0.50 -4.88
C ARG A 55 6.99 -0.58 -3.36
N PRO A 56 7.21 -1.74 -2.74
CA PRO A 56 7.27 -1.89 -1.28
C PRO A 56 8.12 -0.85 -0.52
N GLU A 57 9.15 -0.30 -1.16
CA GLU A 57 9.98 0.78 -0.64
C GLU A 57 9.19 2.08 -0.39
N ASP A 58 8.16 2.37 -1.19
CA ASP A 58 7.27 3.51 -0.97
C ASP A 58 6.50 3.37 0.36
N LEU A 59 6.12 2.14 0.74
CA LEU A 59 5.50 1.85 2.04
C LEU A 59 6.54 1.93 3.15
N TRP A 60 7.71 1.31 2.97
CA TRP A 60 8.78 1.34 3.95
C TRP A 60 9.18 2.77 4.32
N THR A 61 9.32 3.65 3.33
CA THR A 61 9.72 5.05 3.56
C THR A 61 8.74 5.80 4.47
N GLU A 62 7.46 5.45 4.45
CA GLU A 62 6.42 6.11 5.28
C GLU A 62 6.29 5.50 6.68
N VAL A 63 6.80 4.28 6.90
CA VAL A 63 6.62 3.54 8.15
C VAL A 63 7.94 3.39 8.91
N SER A 64 9.08 3.45 8.25
CA SER A 64 10.41 3.28 8.86
C SER A 64 10.66 4.25 10.01
N GLU A 65 10.23 5.50 9.89
CA GLU A 65 10.35 6.51 10.94
C GLU A 65 9.49 6.19 12.19
N LYS A 66 8.50 5.30 12.05
CA LYS A 66 7.61 4.88 13.14
C LYS A 66 8.06 3.58 13.82
N ILE A 67 9.14 2.96 13.33
CA ILE A 67 9.70 1.72 13.85
C ILE A 67 10.98 2.06 14.60
N ASP A 68 11.14 1.55 15.83
CA ASP A 68 12.43 1.61 16.52
C ASP A 68 13.39 0.58 15.90
N LEU A 69 14.33 1.06 15.09
CA LEU A 69 15.34 0.22 14.45
C LEU A 69 16.51 -0.12 15.37
N ASN A 70 16.68 0.59 16.49
CA ASN A 70 17.84 0.43 17.37
C ASN A 70 17.58 -0.59 18.50
N ASN A 71 16.32 -0.77 18.91
CA ASN A 71 15.95 -1.67 20.02
C ASN A 71 14.90 -2.73 19.64
N GLY A 72 14.78 -3.05 18.35
CA GLY A 72 13.82 -4.02 17.84
C GLY A 72 14.37 -5.46 17.72
N VAL A 73 13.46 -6.42 17.59
CA VAL A 73 13.78 -7.80 17.18
C VAL A 73 13.45 -7.95 15.70
N LEU A 74 14.44 -8.33 14.89
CA LEU A 74 14.22 -8.63 13.47
C LEU A 74 13.76 -10.08 13.32
N SER A 75 12.48 -10.26 12.95
CA SER A 75 11.94 -11.55 12.51
C SER A 75 11.87 -11.57 10.99
N VAL A 76 12.51 -12.55 10.35
CA VAL A 76 12.54 -12.71 8.89
C VAL A 76 11.90 -14.06 8.55
N ASP A 77 10.92 -14.04 7.66
CA ASP A 77 10.18 -15.22 7.19
C ASP A 77 10.14 -15.19 5.65
N ASP A 78 10.27 -16.35 5.00
CA ASP A 78 10.21 -16.49 3.56
C ASP A 78 8.78 -16.82 3.09
N MET A 79 8.04 -15.80 2.63
CA MET A 79 6.73 -16.04 2.02
C MET A 79 6.82 -16.15 0.50
N VAL A 80 6.28 -17.25 -0.06
CA VAL A 80 5.98 -17.38 -1.49
C VAL A 80 4.58 -16.83 -1.76
N GLN A 81 4.47 -15.83 -2.64
CA GLN A 81 3.17 -15.36 -3.12
C GLN A 81 2.78 -16.08 -4.42
N ASP A 82 1.78 -16.95 -4.35
CA ASP A 82 1.16 -17.55 -5.54
C ASP A 82 0.14 -16.55 -6.15
N LEU A 83 0.56 -15.84 -7.20
CA LEU A 83 -0.29 -14.90 -7.96
C LEU A 83 -0.64 -15.54 -9.31
N ARG A 84 -1.88 -16.01 -9.44
CA ARG A 84 -2.37 -16.69 -10.66
C ARG A 84 -2.57 -15.77 -11.87
N ILE A 85 -2.53 -14.44 -11.68
CA ILE A 85 -2.51 -13.45 -12.75
C ILE A 85 -1.48 -12.39 -12.39
N ASP A 86 -0.36 -12.42 -13.10
CA ASP A 86 0.75 -11.48 -12.93
C ASP A 86 0.37 -10.05 -13.36
N ARG A 87 0.99 -9.08 -12.69
CA ARG A 87 1.08 -7.61 -12.92
C ARG A 87 0.30 -6.65 -12.01
N HIS A 88 0.00 -6.99 -10.76
CA HIS A 88 -0.41 -5.96 -9.80
C HIS A 88 0.36 -6.07 -8.48
N VAL A 89 0.97 -4.95 -8.10
CA VAL A 89 1.81 -4.84 -6.90
C VAL A 89 0.94 -4.96 -5.66
N ARG A 90 1.16 -6.04 -4.90
CA ARG A 90 0.60 -6.21 -3.56
C ARG A 90 1.70 -5.93 -2.54
N MET A 91 1.67 -4.74 -1.95
CA MET A 91 2.47 -4.44 -0.77
C MET A 91 1.94 -5.23 0.41
N ARG A 92 2.78 -6.10 0.96
CA ARG A 92 2.55 -6.70 2.27
C ARG A 92 3.82 -6.48 3.08
N MET A 93 3.67 -5.78 4.20
CA MET A 93 4.73 -5.59 5.17
C MET A 93 4.23 -6.21 6.46
N PHE A 94 4.90 -7.26 6.91
CA PHE A 94 4.67 -7.85 8.22
C PHE A 94 5.70 -7.23 9.16
N ILE A 95 5.23 -6.43 10.10
CA ILE A 95 6.01 -6.02 11.27
C ILE A 95 5.30 -6.71 12.43
N THR A 96 5.99 -7.63 13.08
CA THR A 96 5.48 -8.33 14.27
C THR A 96 6.26 -7.84 15.47
#